data_AF-A0A350MMK4-F1
#
_entry.id   AF-A0A350MMK4-F1
#
_cell.length_a   1.000
_cell.length_b   1.000
_cell.length_c   1.000
_cell.angle_alpha   90.00
_cell.angle_beta   90.00
_cell.angle_gamma   90.00
#
_symmetry.space_group_name_H-M   'P 1'
#
loop_
_entity.id
_entity.type
_entity.pdbx_description
1 polymer ?
#
loop_
_entity_poly.entity_id
_entity_poly.type
_entity_poly.pdbx_seq_one_letter_code
_entity_poly.pdbx_strand_id
1 'polypeptide(L)'
;MENKNHAVFEKRLNFIDGRALYYGFLAGANKIFQNQHLLNKINVFPVADADTGTNFASTMRSIIDMVEPNRDVKITADSLANAALIGARGNSGIIFAQFLYGFSTEIHPDEPLTVSSFAIALKESVKYAYQAITNPVEGTILTVIREWADFIYQVKDSINDFSLLLENSIDKAKHALEETKLKLKVLSMANVVDAGAKAFVLFLEGIIDLLKQGIKILHTSYQANRVEELTAIVHGQITFRYCTEALISGSGIDHQKIRTQLLRMGDSLVVAGSPVKTRIHIHTDNPSEVFDRLIPHGKIVYQKVDDMVFQNTIASGVRPKIAILTDSTCDIPRSMLDEYQIHVIPLNVHFGDNYFLDGLSLSGKHFKKLFFSSKIYPSTSQPAIKDLMNRYSYLFTQYDSVISLHISSAMSGTWNNSRQAAYKIANENEKIATVIDSTKLSGSLGLLTLRAAQMALEDASHQEIVDAIDQWKEKTYMFVSCTTTKYMVKSGRLSPTKGFVANALNIKPVIIVNHQGQTQEKGKSVSESGAIKKVIASIKHIIGTGEVWNYAITHFNNLKTAQRYSNELEKLTGKPPLFISEASPVLCINAGPGTVSVNILMQ
;
A
#
# COMPACT_ATOMS: atom_id res chain seq x y z
N MET A 1 31.33 -27.83 8.31
CA MET A 1 29.85 -27.91 8.44
C MET A 1 29.14 -28.21 7.10
N GLU A 2 29.85 -28.17 5.95
CA GLU A 2 29.28 -28.38 4.61
C GLU A 2 28.83 -29.82 4.31
N ASN A 3 29.49 -30.85 4.84
CA ASN A 3 29.17 -32.25 4.53
C ASN A 3 27.89 -32.82 5.21
N LYS A 4 27.19 -32.07 6.08
CA LYS A 4 25.96 -32.54 6.73
C LYS A 4 24.66 -32.06 6.06
N ASN A 5 24.73 -31.12 5.12
CA ASN A 5 23.54 -30.64 4.38
C ASN A 5 23.30 -31.40 3.07
N HIS A 6 24.31 -32.09 2.52
CA HIS A 6 24.14 -32.89 1.29
C HIS A 6 23.21 -34.10 1.44
N ALA A 7 23.09 -34.67 2.65
CA ALA A 7 22.34 -35.90 2.89
C ALA A 7 20.82 -35.74 2.98
N VAL A 8 20.26 -34.55 2.75
CA VAL A 8 18.80 -34.30 2.95
C VAL A 8 17.94 -34.87 1.81
N PHE A 9 18.48 -35.08 0.60
CA PHE A 9 17.65 -35.39 -0.59
C PHE A 9 18.15 -36.57 -1.47
N GLU A 10 19.13 -37.38 -1.03
CA GLU A 10 19.77 -38.41 -1.90
C GLU A 10 19.26 -39.87 -1.70
N LYS A 11 18.29 -40.13 -0.83
CA LYS A 11 17.71 -41.48 -0.61
C LYS A 11 16.19 -41.41 -0.46
N ARG A 12 15.51 -42.55 -0.71
CA ARG A 12 14.04 -42.71 -0.54
C ARG A 12 13.54 -41.93 0.68
N LEU A 13 12.77 -40.91 0.42
CA LEU A 13 12.41 -39.89 1.40
C LEU A 13 11.03 -40.27 1.92
N ASN A 14 11.01 -41.09 2.97
CA ASN A 14 9.76 -41.63 3.53
C ASN A 14 9.20 -40.72 4.65
N PHE A 15 10.00 -39.76 5.13
CA PHE A 15 9.61 -38.71 6.07
C PHE A 15 10.33 -37.40 5.75
N ILE A 16 9.71 -36.27 6.07
CA ILE A 16 10.26 -34.92 5.93
C ILE A 16 10.52 -34.36 7.34
N ASP A 17 11.74 -33.85 7.57
CA ASP A 17 12.05 -33.06 8.77
C ASP A 17 11.79 -31.56 8.51
N GLY A 18 11.88 -30.74 9.55
CA GLY A 18 11.66 -29.29 9.43
C GLY A 18 12.59 -28.61 8.42
N ARG A 19 13.83 -29.09 8.25
CA ARG A 19 14.78 -28.47 7.31
C ARG A 19 14.39 -28.76 5.87
N ALA A 20 14.04 -30.00 5.58
CA ALA A 20 13.54 -30.39 4.27
C ALA A 20 12.28 -29.59 3.91
N LEU A 21 11.36 -29.40 4.87
CA LEU A 21 10.19 -28.54 4.70
C LEU A 21 10.59 -27.09 4.38
N TYR A 22 11.46 -26.49 5.20
CA TYR A 22 11.93 -25.12 5.00
C TYR A 22 12.60 -24.90 3.63
N TYR A 23 13.51 -25.79 3.22
CA TYR A 23 14.20 -25.65 1.94
C TYR A 23 13.26 -25.87 0.75
N GLY A 24 12.26 -26.75 0.89
CA GLY A 24 11.18 -26.86 -0.10
C GLY A 24 10.46 -25.53 -0.30
N PHE A 25 10.08 -24.85 0.79
CA PHE A 25 9.44 -23.54 0.73
C PHE A 25 10.35 -22.48 0.07
N LEU A 26 11.64 -22.49 0.38
CA LEU A 26 12.60 -21.58 -0.24
C LEU A 26 12.73 -21.83 -1.75
N ALA A 27 12.73 -23.09 -2.18
CA ALA A 27 12.78 -23.44 -3.61
C ALA A 27 11.50 -23.01 -4.34
N GLY A 28 10.34 -23.25 -3.74
CA GLY A 28 9.06 -22.75 -4.26
C GLY A 28 9.02 -21.23 -4.35
N ALA A 29 9.49 -20.53 -3.32
CA ALA A 29 9.60 -19.07 -3.30
C ALA A 29 10.48 -18.52 -4.43
N ASN A 30 11.62 -19.16 -4.71
CA ASN A 30 12.49 -18.76 -5.81
C ASN A 30 11.79 -18.87 -7.17
N LYS A 31 10.98 -19.92 -7.39
CA LYS A 31 10.20 -20.06 -8.61
C LYS A 31 9.15 -18.95 -8.77
N ILE A 32 8.53 -18.52 -7.67
CA ILE A 32 7.62 -17.36 -7.66
C ILE A 32 8.36 -16.09 -8.08
N PHE A 33 9.53 -15.81 -7.50
CA PHE A 33 10.30 -14.60 -7.85
C PHE A 33 10.66 -14.54 -9.33
N GLN A 34 11.07 -15.68 -9.91
CA GLN A 34 11.40 -15.77 -11.34
C GLN A 34 10.19 -15.51 -12.26
N ASN A 35 8.97 -15.73 -11.77
CA ASN A 35 7.74 -15.63 -12.55
C ASN A 35 6.84 -14.46 -12.11
N GLN A 36 7.34 -13.56 -11.24
CA GLN A 36 6.55 -12.48 -10.66
C GLN A 36 5.86 -11.62 -11.74
N HIS A 37 6.58 -11.24 -12.79
CA HIS A 37 6.04 -10.43 -13.89
C HIS A 37 4.95 -11.14 -14.67
N LEU A 38 5.15 -12.43 -14.98
CA LEU A 38 4.15 -13.26 -15.64
C LEU A 38 2.86 -13.34 -14.83
N LEU A 39 2.98 -13.58 -13.52
CA LEU A 39 1.85 -13.68 -12.60
C LEU A 39 1.08 -12.36 -12.49
N ASN A 40 1.77 -11.22 -12.43
CA ASN A 40 1.14 -9.90 -12.49
C ASN A 40 0.37 -9.71 -13.80
N LYS A 41 0.96 -10.12 -14.92
CA LYS A 41 0.38 -9.91 -16.25
C LYS A 41 -0.92 -10.69 -16.49
N ILE A 42 -1.02 -11.91 -15.98
CA ILE A 42 -2.22 -12.75 -16.15
C ILE A 42 -3.30 -12.50 -15.09
N ASN A 43 -3.06 -11.56 -14.17
CA ASN A 43 -4.02 -11.24 -13.11
C ASN A 43 -5.22 -10.48 -13.68
N VAL A 44 -6.33 -11.19 -13.90
CA VAL A 44 -7.59 -10.64 -14.42
C VAL A 44 -8.81 -10.95 -13.55
N PHE A 45 -8.64 -11.71 -12.46
CA PHE A 45 -9.72 -12.10 -11.55
C PHE A 45 -9.26 -12.02 -10.08
N PRO A 46 -10.09 -11.50 -9.15
CA PRO A 46 -11.38 -10.84 -9.40
C PRO A 46 -11.24 -9.47 -10.07
N VAL A 47 -10.07 -8.85 -9.94
CA VAL A 47 -9.76 -7.51 -10.45
C VAL A 47 -8.44 -7.57 -11.24
N ALA A 48 -8.40 -6.88 -12.38
CA ALA A 48 -7.24 -6.80 -13.25
C ALA A 48 -6.29 -5.65 -12.83
N ASP A 49 -5.74 -5.72 -11.62
CA ASP A 49 -4.88 -4.68 -11.01
C ASP A 49 -3.37 -4.96 -11.15
N ALA A 50 -3.01 -6.05 -11.84
CA ALA A 50 -1.64 -6.47 -12.13
C ALA A 50 -0.74 -6.66 -10.89
N ASP A 51 -1.29 -7.09 -9.74
CA ASP A 51 -0.54 -7.18 -8.48
C ASP A 51 -0.33 -8.61 -7.92
N THR A 52 -0.97 -9.65 -8.48
CA THR A 52 -0.98 -11.00 -7.87
C THR A 52 0.42 -11.58 -7.68
N GLY A 53 1.30 -11.46 -8.67
CA GLY A 53 2.70 -11.89 -8.56
C GLY A 53 3.45 -11.13 -7.48
N THR A 54 3.27 -9.81 -7.40
CA THR A 54 3.87 -8.95 -6.37
C THR A 54 3.36 -9.31 -4.97
N ASN A 55 2.07 -9.62 -4.83
CA ASN A 55 1.45 -10.03 -3.59
C ASN A 55 1.97 -11.41 -3.12
N PHE A 56 2.05 -12.38 -4.02
CA PHE A 56 2.65 -13.70 -3.72
C PHE A 56 4.14 -13.59 -3.38
N ALA A 57 4.91 -12.82 -4.15
CA ALA A 57 6.32 -12.58 -3.88
C ALA A 57 6.54 -11.90 -2.50
N SER A 58 5.68 -10.96 -2.11
CA SER A 58 5.74 -10.36 -0.75
C SER A 58 5.53 -11.41 0.34
N THR A 59 4.55 -12.31 0.15
CA THR A 59 4.28 -13.42 1.08
C THR A 59 5.51 -14.31 1.22
N MET A 60 6.12 -14.69 0.10
CA MET A 60 7.33 -15.53 0.06
C MET A 60 8.54 -14.84 0.69
N ARG A 61 8.74 -13.54 0.43
CA ARG A 61 9.84 -12.77 1.01
C ARG A 61 9.71 -12.68 2.52
N SER A 62 8.49 -12.53 3.05
CA SER A 62 8.26 -12.58 4.50
C SER A 62 8.63 -13.93 5.12
N ILE A 63 8.39 -15.04 4.42
CA ILE A 63 8.80 -16.38 4.87
C ILE A 63 10.33 -16.45 4.95
N ILE A 64 11.01 -16.01 3.89
CA ILE A 64 12.48 -16.04 3.80
C ILE A 64 13.13 -15.15 4.86
N ASP A 65 12.58 -13.95 5.08
CA ASP A 65 13.15 -12.96 6.01
C ASP A 65 12.93 -13.33 7.49
N MET A 66 11.92 -14.14 7.82
CA MET A 66 11.48 -14.36 9.20
C MET A 66 11.71 -15.77 9.73
N VAL A 67 11.89 -16.76 8.85
CA VAL A 67 11.94 -18.17 9.25
C VAL A 67 13.36 -18.69 9.19
N GLU A 68 13.82 -19.21 10.33
CA GLU A 68 15.10 -19.91 10.45
C GLU A 68 14.89 -21.43 10.34
N PRO A 69 15.79 -22.17 9.67
CA PRO A 69 15.67 -23.63 9.54
C PRO A 69 15.71 -24.34 10.91
N ASN A 70 14.69 -25.14 11.21
CA ASN A 70 14.64 -26.02 12.39
C ASN A 70 14.50 -27.49 11.95
N ARG A 71 14.97 -28.45 12.75
CA ARG A 71 14.76 -29.89 12.46
C ARG A 71 13.36 -30.36 12.83
N ASP A 72 12.77 -29.73 13.83
CA ASP A 72 11.41 -30.03 14.25
C ASP A 72 10.43 -29.52 13.18
N VAL A 73 9.63 -30.44 12.64
CA VAL A 73 8.70 -30.16 11.56
C VAL A 73 7.54 -29.29 12.01
N LYS A 74 7.08 -29.45 13.25
CA LYS A 74 5.98 -28.67 13.83
C LYS A 74 6.42 -27.23 14.06
N ILE A 75 7.58 -27.02 14.70
CA ILE A 75 8.15 -25.68 14.90
C ILE A 75 8.34 -24.97 13.56
N THR A 76 8.82 -25.69 12.55
CA THR A 76 9.04 -25.13 11.22
C THR A 76 7.71 -24.79 10.54
N ALA A 77 6.73 -25.68 10.56
CA ALA A 77 5.42 -25.43 9.97
C ALA A 77 4.72 -24.23 10.64
N ASP A 78 4.77 -24.13 11.98
CA ASP A 78 4.16 -23.01 12.71
C ASP A 78 4.85 -21.68 12.36
N SER A 79 6.18 -21.71 12.23
CA SER A 79 6.98 -20.55 11.80
C SER A 79 6.64 -20.12 10.37
N LEU A 80 6.57 -21.06 9.43
CA LEU A 80 6.20 -20.83 8.04
C LEU A 80 4.79 -20.24 7.93
N ALA A 81 3.81 -20.84 8.62
CA ALA A 81 2.43 -20.36 8.62
C ALA A 81 2.30 -18.94 9.20
N ASN A 82 2.94 -18.66 10.33
CA ASN A 82 2.93 -17.33 10.94
C ASN A 82 3.62 -16.29 10.05
N ALA A 83 4.77 -16.62 9.44
CA ALA A 83 5.45 -15.72 8.51
C ALA A 83 4.62 -15.47 7.24
N ALA A 84 3.99 -16.51 6.68
CA ALA A 84 3.09 -16.40 5.56
C ALA A 84 1.89 -15.48 5.88
N LEU A 85 1.24 -15.66 7.04
CA LEU A 85 0.11 -14.81 7.46
C LEU A 85 0.49 -13.34 7.63
N ILE A 86 1.69 -13.06 8.15
CA ILE A 86 2.20 -11.69 8.32
C ILE A 86 2.49 -11.06 6.94
N GLY A 87 3.12 -11.83 6.05
CA GLY A 87 3.53 -11.40 4.72
C GLY A 87 2.43 -11.42 3.66
N ALA A 88 1.33 -12.13 3.92
CA ALA A 88 0.24 -12.36 2.98
C ALA A 88 -0.34 -11.05 2.49
N ARG A 89 -0.52 -10.92 1.17
CA ARG A 89 -1.17 -9.79 0.51
C ARG A 89 -2.14 -10.30 -0.55
N GLY A 90 -3.19 -9.53 -0.81
CA GLY A 90 -4.26 -9.90 -1.74
C GLY A 90 -4.97 -11.21 -1.39
N ASN A 91 -6.01 -11.55 -2.15
CA ASN A 91 -6.81 -12.74 -1.89
C ASN A 91 -5.98 -14.03 -1.96
N SER A 92 -5.26 -14.24 -3.06
CA SER A 92 -4.54 -15.49 -3.32
C SER A 92 -3.42 -15.76 -2.31
N GLY A 93 -2.68 -14.72 -1.90
CA GLY A 93 -1.65 -14.82 -0.87
C GLY A 93 -2.23 -15.13 0.51
N ILE A 94 -3.38 -14.54 0.86
CA ILE A 94 -4.07 -14.80 2.14
C ILE A 94 -4.67 -16.21 2.17
N ILE A 95 -5.26 -16.68 1.07
CA ILE A 95 -5.78 -18.05 0.96
C ILE A 95 -4.65 -19.06 1.13
N PHE A 96 -3.52 -18.83 0.45
CA PHE A 96 -2.34 -19.68 0.59
C PHE A 96 -1.81 -19.66 2.03
N ALA A 97 -1.69 -18.49 2.67
CA ALA A 97 -1.29 -18.41 4.07
C ALA A 97 -2.28 -19.12 5.02
N GLN A 98 -3.57 -19.07 4.73
CA GLN A 98 -4.58 -19.80 5.51
C GLN A 98 -4.48 -21.31 5.33
N PHE A 99 -4.20 -21.78 4.11
CA PHE A 99 -3.91 -23.18 3.83
C PHE A 99 -2.69 -23.66 4.63
N LEU A 100 -1.62 -22.86 4.67
CA LEU A 100 -0.43 -23.16 5.49
C LEU A 100 -0.72 -23.18 6.98
N TYR A 101 -1.56 -22.27 7.47
CA TYR A 101 -2.00 -22.27 8.86
C TYR A 101 -2.80 -23.53 9.21
N GLY A 102 -3.71 -23.96 8.32
CA GLY A 102 -4.42 -25.24 8.45
C GLY A 102 -3.44 -26.40 8.48
N PHE A 103 -2.52 -26.47 7.50
CA PHE A 103 -1.51 -27.52 7.42
C PHE A 103 -0.66 -27.61 8.69
N SER A 104 -0.23 -26.47 9.22
CA SER A 104 0.52 -26.43 10.48
C SER A 104 -0.31 -26.94 11.65
N THR A 105 -1.59 -26.56 11.73
CA THR A 105 -2.49 -26.99 12.81
C THR A 105 -2.70 -28.51 12.81
N GLU A 106 -2.78 -29.11 11.63
CA GLU A 106 -3.00 -30.56 11.46
C GLU A 106 -1.71 -31.38 11.61
N ILE A 107 -0.53 -30.76 11.68
CA ILE A 107 0.71 -31.44 12.06
C ILE A 107 0.76 -31.62 13.58
N HIS A 108 0.86 -32.88 14.01
CA HIS A 108 1.01 -33.24 15.42
C HIS A 108 2.44 -33.00 15.93
N PRO A 109 2.60 -32.51 17.18
CA PRO A 109 3.90 -32.52 17.83
C PRO A 109 4.38 -33.97 18.03
N ASP A 110 5.69 -34.17 18.00
CA ASP A 110 6.37 -35.44 18.34
C ASP A 110 6.20 -36.62 17.35
N GLU A 111 5.49 -36.43 16.23
CA GLU A 111 5.37 -37.44 15.16
C GLU A 111 6.19 -37.07 13.90
N PRO A 112 6.87 -38.04 13.26
CA PRO A 112 7.51 -37.77 11.98
C PRO A 112 6.48 -37.47 10.90
N LEU A 113 6.74 -36.48 10.06
CA LEU A 113 5.89 -36.17 8.91
C LEU A 113 6.16 -37.18 7.78
N THR A 114 5.47 -38.32 7.87
CA THR A 114 5.45 -39.37 6.85
C THR A 114 4.58 -38.96 5.65
N VAL A 115 4.62 -39.71 4.55
CA VAL A 115 3.72 -39.48 3.40
C VAL A 115 2.25 -39.53 3.81
N SER A 116 1.85 -40.49 4.65
CA SER A 116 0.46 -40.64 5.08
C SER A 116 0.00 -39.48 5.96
N SER A 117 0.77 -39.11 6.99
CA SER A 117 0.43 -37.97 7.85
C SER A 117 0.48 -36.63 7.10
N PHE A 118 1.38 -36.46 6.14
CA PHE A 118 1.40 -35.31 5.24
C PHE A 118 0.14 -35.23 4.37
N ALA A 119 -0.27 -36.34 3.76
CA ALA A 119 -1.44 -36.39 2.90
C ALA A 119 -2.74 -36.07 3.66
N ILE A 120 -2.86 -36.57 4.91
CA ILE A 120 -3.98 -36.25 5.80
C ILE A 120 -3.96 -34.75 6.15
N ALA A 121 -2.82 -34.22 6.58
CA ALA A 121 -2.70 -32.81 6.94
C ALA A 121 -3.03 -31.85 5.77
N LEU A 122 -2.60 -32.18 4.54
CA LEU A 122 -2.95 -31.40 3.35
C LEU A 122 -4.45 -31.48 3.02
N LYS A 123 -5.07 -32.66 3.16
CA LYS A 123 -6.50 -32.83 2.90
C LYS A 123 -7.34 -32.03 3.88
N GLU A 124 -6.99 -32.08 5.16
CA GLU A 124 -7.67 -31.34 6.21
C GLU A 124 -7.44 -29.83 6.11
N SER A 125 -6.27 -29.39 5.66
CA SER A 125 -5.97 -27.96 5.53
C SER A 125 -6.79 -27.26 4.43
N VAL A 126 -7.34 -27.99 3.45
CA VAL A 126 -8.25 -27.45 2.43
C VAL A 126 -9.44 -26.73 3.07
N LYS A 127 -10.02 -27.28 4.15
CA LYS A 127 -11.21 -26.68 4.81
C LYS A 127 -10.91 -25.28 5.36
N TYR A 128 -9.67 -25.04 5.81
CA TYR A 128 -9.25 -23.72 6.32
C TYR A 128 -9.19 -22.68 5.21
N ALA A 129 -8.68 -23.05 4.02
CA ALA A 129 -8.61 -22.16 2.86
C ALA A 129 -10.01 -21.72 2.41
N TYR A 130 -10.97 -22.65 2.36
CA TYR A 130 -12.37 -22.34 2.01
C TYR A 130 -13.05 -21.49 3.08
N GLN A 131 -12.82 -21.76 4.37
CA GLN A 131 -13.41 -20.98 5.48
C GLN A 131 -12.87 -19.54 5.60
N ALA A 132 -11.72 -19.25 5.01
CA ALA A 132 -11.12 -17.92 4.98
C ALA A 132 -11.95 -16.92 4.17
N ILE A 133 -12.61 -17.41 3.12
CA ILE A 133 -13.33 -16.58 2.14
C ILE A 133 -14.82 -16.66 2.40
N THR A 134 -15.49 -15.52 2.35
CA THR A 134 -16.95 -15.45 2.52
C THR A 134 -17.69 -16.18 1.39
N ASN A 135 -17.25 -15.97 0.14
CA ASN A 135 -17.83 -16.56 -1.06
C ASN A 135 -16.73 -17.28 -1.86
N PRO A 136 -16.41 -18.54 -1.54
CA PRO A 136 -15.39 -19.29 -2.27
C PRO A 136 -15.83 -19.54 -3.71
N VAL A 137 -14.91 -19.37 -4.66
CA VAL A 137 -15.16 -19.49 -6.11
C VAL A 137 -14.31 -20.62 -6.68
N GLU A 138 -14.97 -21.60 -7.30
CA GLU A 138 -14.30 -22.65 -8.08
C GLU A 138 -13.76 -22.10 -9.40
N GLY A 139 -12.69 -22.70 -9.93
CA GLY A 139 -11.90 -22.14 -11.02
C GLY A 139 -10.81 -21.16 -10.56
N THR A 140 -10.46 -21.17 -9.27
CA THR A 140 -9.40 -20.35 -8.67
C THR A 140 -8.33 -21.22 -8.01
N ILE A 141 -7.36 -20.60 -7.33
CA ILE A 141 -6.39 -21.28 -6.44
C ILE A 141 -7.03 -22.33 -5.52
N LEU A 142 -8.25 -22.12 -5.03
CA LEU A 142 -8.97 -23.08 -4.18
C LEU A 142 -9.17 -24.44 -4.86
N THR A 143 -9.59 -24.42 -6.13
CA THR A 143 -9.83 -25.63 -6.93
C THR A 143 -8.56 -26.43 -7.10
N VAL A 144 -7.44 -25.76 -7.42
CA VAL A 144 -6.16 -26.43 -7.64
C VAL A 144 -5.60 -27.01 -6.34
N ILE A 145 -5.67 -26.26 -5.23
CA ILE A 145 -5.27 -26.76 -3.90
C ILE A 145 -6.08 -28.00 -3.53
N ARG A 146 -7.41 -27.95 -3.67
CA ARG A 146 -8.30 -29.07 -3.34
C ARG A 146 -7.98 -30.29 -4.19
N GLU A 147 -7.97 -30.14 -5.52
CA GLU A 147 -7.78 -31.27 -6.43
C GLU A 147 -6.40 -31.92 -6.29
N TRP A 148 -5.37 -31.13 -5.99
CA TRP A 148 -4.03 -31.62 -5.68
C TRP A 148 -3.99 -32.38 -4.35
N ALA A 149 -4.56 -31.82 -3.28
CA ALA A 149 -4.64 -32.46 -1.97
C ALA A 149 -5.47 -33.76 -2.00
N ASP A 150 -6.57 -33.77 -2.77
CA ASP A 150 -7.42 -34.95 -2.96
C ASP A 150 -6.66 -36.11 -3.62
N PHE A 151 -5.89 -35.80 -4.67
CA PHE A 151 -5.06 -36.80 -5.34
C PHE A 151 -3.99 -37.37 -4.41
N ILE A 152 -3.27 -36.50 -3.68
CA ILE A 152 -2.27 -36.94 -2.70
C ILE A 152 -2.91 -37.85 -1.64
N TYR A 153 -4.09 -37.50 -1.14
CA TYR A 153 -4.83 -38.31 -0.16
C TYR A 153 -5.24 -39.68 -0.70
N GLN A 154 -5.62 -39.77 -1.98
CA GLN A 154 -5.99 -41.02 -2.64
C GLN A 154 -4.82 -41.98 -2.78
N VAL A 155 -3.63 -41.48 -3.08
CA VAL A 155 -2.43 -42.31 -3.34
C VAL A 155 -1.55 -42.55 -2.11
N LYS A 156 -1.91 -41.98 -0.95
CA LYS A 156 -1.08 -41.98 0.28
C LYS A 156 -0.67 -43.37 0.78
N ASP A 157 -1.49 -44.39 0.53
CA ASP A 157 -1.25 -45.77 0.97
C ASP A 157 -0.46 -46.58 -0.07
N SER A 158 -0.35 -46.08 -1.31
CA SER A 158 0.33 -46.73 -2.44
C SER A 158 1.73 -46.16 -2.71
N ILE A 159 1.98 -44.90 -2.34
CA ILE A 159 3.26 -44.22 -2.53
C ILE A 159 3.82 -43.85 -1.16
N ASN A 160 4.99 -44.37 -0.80
CA ASN A 160 5.67 -44.07 0.46
C ASN A 160 7.01 -43.33 0.25
N ASP A 161 7.14 -42.61 -0.86
CA ASP A 161 8.30 -41.79 -1.21
C ASP A 161 7.83 -40.39 -1.62
N PHE A 162 8.32 -39.35 -0.93
CA PHE A 162 7.91 -37.97 -1.17
C PHE A 162 8.27 -37.45 -2.57
N SER A 163 9.39 -37.89 -3.14
CA SER A 163 9.79 -37.46 -4.48
C SER A 163 8.81 -37.99 -5.52
N LEU A 164 8.51 -39.30 -5.45
CA LEU A 164 7.53 -39.94 -6.34
C LEU A 164 6.11 -39.39 -6.12
N LEU A 165 5.73 -39.13 -4.87
CA LEU A 165 4.43 -38.55 -4.53
C LEU A 165 4.25 -37.18 -5.18
N LEU A 166 5.22 -36.27 -5.00
CA LEU A 166 5.13 -34.92 -5.50
C LEU A 166 5.25 -34.86 -7.03
N GLU A 167 6.11 -35.68 -7.62
CA GLU A 167 6.21 -35.83 -9.08
C GLU A 167 4.89 -36.31 -9.70
N ASN A 168 4.22 -37.31 -9.12
CA ASN A 168 2.92 -37.76 -9.64
C ASN A 168 1.80 -36.74 -9.40
N SER A 169 1.89 -35.95 -8.32
CA SER A 169 0.85 -34.99 -7.96
C SER A 169 0.83 -33.73 -8.84
N ILE A 170 1.96 -33.37 -9.45
CA ILE A 170 2.07 -32.11 -10.19
C ILE A 170 1.22 -32.09 -11.46
N ASP A 171 1.08 -33.24 -12.12
CA ASP A 171 0.27 -33.37 -13.33
C ASP A 171 -1.21 -33.10 -13.01
N LYS A 172 -1.68 -33.56 -11.84
CA LYS A 172 -3.03 -33.26 -11.37
C LYS A 172 -3.22 -31.77 -11.10
N ALA A 173 -2.24 -31.11 -10.48
CA ALA A 173 -2.28 -29.67 -10.22
C ALA A 173 -2.26 -28.85 -11.52
N LYS A 174 -1.43 -29.24 -12.51
CA LYS A 174 -1.36 -28.62 -13.84
C LYS A 174 -2.67 -28.78 -14.60
N HIS A 175 -3.26 -29.97 -14.58
CA HIS A 175 -4.57 -30.21 -15.19
C HIS A 175 -5.65 -29.33 -14.56
N ALA A 176 -5.74 -29.30 -13.23
CA ALA A 176 -6.69 -28.45 -12.51
C ALA A 176 -6.49 -26.95 -12.81
N LEU A 177 -5.23 -26.53 -12.98
CA LEU A 177 -4.87 -25.17 -13.40
C LEU A 177 -5.40 -24.85 -14.79
N GLU A 178 -5.19 -25.70 -15.79
CA GLU A 178 -5.71 -25.47 -17.14
C GLU A 178 -7.25 -25.40 -17.15
N GLU A 179 -7.92 -26.20 -16.33
CA GLU A 179 -9.37 -26.14 -16.18
C GLU A 179 -9.88 -24.80 -15.58
N THR A 180 -9.06 -24.06 -14.83
CA THR A 180 -9.47 -22.75 -14.28
C THR A 180 -9.94 -21.80 -15.39
N LYS A 181 -9.25 -21.83 -16.53
CA LYS A 181 -9.57 -21.07 -17.74
C LYS A 181 -10.97 -21.38 -18.30
N LEU A 182 -11.45 -22.62 -18.09
CA LEU A 182 -12.77 -23.07 -18.55
C LEU A 182 -13.87 -22.83 -17.50
N LYS A 183 -13.51 -22.79 -16.21
CA LYS A 183 -14.45 -22.64 -15.09
C LYS A 183 -14.92 -21.20 -14.87
N LEU A 184 -14.11 -20.20 -15.24
CA LEU A 184 -14.47 -18.78 -15.08
C LEU A 184 -14.51 -18.05 -16.42
N LYS A 185 -15.65 -17.40 -16.69
CA LYS A 185 -15.88 -16.65 -17.95
C LYS A 185 -14.82 -15.57 -18.20
N VAL A 186 -14.41 -14.84 -17.16
CA VAL A 186 -13.39 -13.78 -17.29
C VAL A 186 -12.02 -14.34 -17.71
N LEU A 187 -11.62 -15.49 -17.17
CA LEU A 187 -10.36 -16.17 -17.52
C LEU A 187 -10.42 -16.72 -18.95
N SER A 188 -11.56 -17.32 -19.32
CA SER A 188 -11.84 -17.79 -20.69
C SER A 188 -11.74 -16.65 -21.71
N MET A 189 -12.39 -15.52 -21.45
CA MET A 189 -12.38 -14.35 -22.33
C MET A 189 -10.99 -13.73 -22.48
N ALA A 190 -10.22 -13.66 -21.38
CA ALA A 190 -8.85 -13.17 -21.41
C ALA A 190 -7.84 -14.22 -21.92
N ASN A 191 -8.27 -15.45 -22.18
CA ASN A 191 -7.45 -16.58 -22.62
C ASN A 191 -6.30 -16.93 -21.66
N VAL A 192 -6.46 -16.69 -20.36
CA VAL A 192 -5.46 -16.94 -19.30
C VAL A 192 -6.00 -17.91 -18.24
N VAL A 193 -5.10 -18.51 -17.46
CA VAL A 193 -5.44 -19.29 -16.25
C VAL A 193 -5.50 -18.37 -15.02
N ASP A 194 -6.03 -18.87 -13.89
CA ASP A 194 -6.02 -18.11 -12.63
C ASP A 194 -4.59 -17.83 -12.16
N ALA A 195 -4.27 -16.56 -11.89
CA ALA A 195 -2.93 -16.12 -11.52
C ALA A 195 -2.49 -16.72 -10.16
N GLY A 196 -3.40 -16.78 -9.19
CA GLY A 196 -3.14 -17.38 -7.88
C GLY A 196 -2.88 -18.88 -7.96
N ALA A 197 -3.68 -19.60 -8.75
CA ALA A 197 -3.49 -21.01 -9.03
C ALA A 197 -2.16 -21.28 -9.75
N LYS A 198 -1.81 -20.46 -10.74
CA LYS A 198 -0.52 -20.57 -11.44
C LYS A 198 0.65 -20.38 -10.47
N ALA A 199 0.56 -19.41 -9.56
CA ALA A 199 1.55 -19.21 -8.52
C ALA A 199 1.70 -20.47 -7.64
N PHE A 200 0.60 -21.07 -7.19
CA PHE A 200 0.65 -22.31 -6.41
C PHE A 200 1.32 -23.47 -7.17
N VAL A 201 1.00 -23.66 -8.46
CA VAL A 201 1.66 -24.70 -9.28
C VAL A 201 3.16 -24.42 -9.44
N LEU A 202 3.56 -23.17 -9.72
CA LEU A 202 4.97 -22.78 -9.80
C LEU A 202 5.71 -23.03 -8.47
N PHE A 203 5.05 -22.75 -7.34
CA PHE A 203 5.60 -23.05 -6.02
C PHE A 203 5.87 -24.55 -5.84
N LEU A 204 4.93 -25.42 -6.26
CA LEU A 204 5.13 -26.87 -6.26
C LEU A 204 6.26 -27.31 -7.21
N GLU A 205 6.35 -26.72 -8.41
CA GLU A 205 7.44 -27.00 -9.34
C GLU A 205 8.82 -26.66 -8.75
N GLY A 206 8.93 -25.55 -8.01
CA GLY A 206 10.16 -25.21 -7.30
C GLY A 206 10.56 -26.26 -6.24
N ILE A 207 9.59 -26.80 -5.50
CA ILE A 207 9.84 -27.89 -4.54
C ILE A 207 10.34 -29.15 -5.27
N ILE A 208 9.70 -29.51 -6.39
CA ILE A 208 10.09 -30.69 -7.18
C ILE A 208 11.48 -30.52 -7.80
N ASP A 209 11.81 -29.31 -8.28
CA ASP A 209 13.14 -29.00 -8.81
C ASP A 209 14.22 -29.20 -7.74
N LEU A 210 13.96 -28.82 -6.48
CA LEU A 210 14.84 -29.09 -5.35
C LEU A 210 15.01 -30.59 -5.08
N LEU A 211 13.93 -31.37 -5.14
CA LEU A 211 14.00 -32.82 -4.93
C LEU A 211 14.82 -33.52 -6.00
N LYS A 212 14.75 -33.06 -7.26
CA LYS A 212 15.49 -33.62 -8.39
C LYS A 212 16.97 -33.21 -8.41
N GLN A 213 17.26 -31.95 -8.05
CA GLN A 213 18.59 -31.34 -8.27
C GLN A 213 19.38 -31.10 -6.96
N GLY A 214 18.72 -31.27 -5.81
CA GLY A 214 19.27 -31.00 -4.48
C GLY A 214 19.46 -29.50 -4.20
N ILE A 215 20.04 -29.20 -3.03
CA ILE A 215 20.21 -27.84 -2.47
C ILE A 215 21.02 -26.89 -3.39
N LYS A 216 21.78 -27.43 -4.35
CA LYS A 216 22.59 -26.62 -5.29
C LYS A 216 21.75 -25.60 -6.07
N ILE A 217 20.48 -25.90 -6.36
CA ILE A 217 19.59 -25.00 -7.10
C ILE A 217 19.30 -23.69 -6.35
N LEU A 218 19.40 -23.70 -5.01
CA LEU A 218 19.13 -22.52 -4.18
C LEU A 218 20.22 -21.44 -4.27
N HIS A 219 21.43 -21.80 -4.72
CA HIS A 219 22.55 -20.86 -4.89
C HIS A 219 22.57 -20.18 -6.27
N THR A 220 21.89 -20.73 -7.26
CA THR A 220 21.99 -20.30 -8.68
C THR A 220 20.97 -19.20 -9.04
N SER A 221 19.94 -18.97 -8.23
CA SER A 221 18.73 -18.23 -8.62
C SER A 221 18.71 -16.72 -8.33
N TYR A 222 19.86 -16.09 -8.06
CA TYR A 222 19.93 -14.65 -7.72
C TYR A 222 20.25 -13.71 -8.91
N GLN A 223 20.32 -14.20 -10.15
CA GLN A 223 20.62 -13.37 -11.32
C GLN A 223 19.75 -13.72 -12.55
N ALA A 224 19.23 -12.66 -13.19
CA ALA A 224 18.64 -12.57 -14.54
C ALA A 224 17.24 -13.23 -14.74
N ASN A 225 16.32 -12.72 -15.58
CA ASN A 225 16.34 -11.63 -16.56
C ASN A 225 14.92 -11.20 -16.98
N ARG A 226 14.84 -10.01 -17.61
CA ARG A 226 13.71 -9.43 -18.36
C ARG A 226 13.22 -10.38 -19.48
N VAL A 227 11.90 -10.44 -19.69
CA VAL A 227 11.26 -11.02 -20.89
C VAL A 227 10.09 -10.12 -21.35
N GLU A 228 9.91 -10.11 -22.67
CA GLU A 228 9.23 -9.15 -23.55
C GLU A 228 7.75 -8.83 -23.32
N GLU A 229 7.42 -7.66 -23.85
CA GLU A 229 6.12 -7.01 -23.98
C GLU A 229 5.14 -7.85 -24.83
N LEU A 230 3.94 -8.08 -24.31
CA LEU A 230 2.79 -8.52 -25.11
C LEU A 230 1.51 -7.98 -24.46
N THR A 231 0.76 -7.23 -25.26
CA THR A 231 -0.61 -6.65 -25.16
C THR A 231 -1.43 -6.85 -23.88
N ALA A 232 -1.90 -5.72 -23.33
CA ALA A 232 -2.93 -5.64 -22.30
C ALA A 232 -4.27 -6.21 -22.80
N ILE A 233 -4.94 -7.04 -21.99
CA ILE A 233 -6.26 -7.60 -22.28
C ILE A 233 -7.27 -7.14 -21.21
N VAL A 234 -8.50 -7.01 -21.67
CA VAL A 234 -9.66 -6.24 -21.19
C VAL A 234 -10.27 -6.69 -19.85
N HIS A 235 -10.87 -5.69 -19.21
CA HIS A 235 -11.52 -5.53 -17.91
C HIS A 235 -12.54 -6.56 -17.40
N GLY A 236 -12.38 -6.92 -16.13
CA GLY A 236 -13.49 -7.24 -15.23
C GLY A 236 -14.15 -5.95 -14.68
N GLN A 237 -15.42 -6.04 -14.26
CA GLN A 237 -16.16 -4.91 -13.71
C GLN A 237 -15.66 -4.60 -12.27
N ILE A 238 -15.09 -3.42 -12.06
CA ILE A 238 -14.67 -2.96 -10.72
C ILE A 238 -15.89 -2.40 -10.00
N THR A 239 -16.34 -3.07 -8.94
CA THR A 239 -17.52 -2.66 -8.15
C THR A 239 -17.17 -1.60 -7.09
N PHE A 240 -16.00 -1.76 -6.45
CA PHE A 240 -15.55 -0.91 -5.36
C PHE A 240 -14.19 -0.30 -5.68
N ARG A 241 -13.94 0.89 -5.16
CA ARG A 241 -12.73 1.64 -5.48
C ARG A 241 -11.47 1.09 -4.84
N TYR A 242 -11.51 0.68 -3.57
CA TYR A 242 -10.31 0.39 -2.81
C TYR A 242 -10.17 -1.08 -2.45
N CYS A 243 -9.00 -1.65 -2.72
CA CYS A 243 -8.54 -2.88 -2.08
C CYS A 243 -7.99 -2.52 -0.68
N THR A 244 -8.67 -2.97 0.38
CA THR A 244 -8.32 -2.68 1.76
C THR A 244 -7.85 -3.93 2.49
N GLU A 245 -6.61 -3.90 2.99
CA GLU A 245 -6.03 -4.98 3.77
C GLU A 245 -5.64 -4.52 5.18
N ALA A 246 -5.78 -5.41 6.16
CA ALA A 246 -5.33 -5.18 7.53
C ALA A 246 -4.76 -6.46 8.15
N LEU A 247 -3.73 -6.33 8.99
CA LEU A 247 -3.33 -7.36 9.94
C LEU A 247 -3.62 -6.84 11.34
N ILE A 248 -4.48 -7.55 12.08
CA ILE A 248 -4.76 -7.27 13.48
C ILE A 248 -4.08 -8.31 14.37
N SER A 249 -3.57 -7.85 15.51
CA SER A 249 -2.98 -8.69 16.55
C SER A 249 -3.74 -8.49 17.86
N GLY A 250 -4.01 -9.58 18.57
CA GLY A 250 -4.80 -9.56 19.80
C GLY A 250 -4.82 -10.91 20.49
N SER A 251 -5.79 -11.13 21.35
CA SER A 251 -6.03 -12.43 22.00
C SER A 251 -7.51 -12.81 21.84
N GLY A 252 -7.77 -14.03 21.39
CA GLY A 252 -9.14 -14.52 21.19
C GLY A 252 -9.91 -13.78 20.10
N ILE A 253 -9.24 -13.43 18.99
CA ILE A 253 -9.88 -12.74 17.85
C ILE A 253 -10.99 -13.64 17.27
N ASP A 254 -12.22 -13.12 17.28
CA ASP A 254 -13.40 -13.79 16.74
C ASP A 254 -13.58 -13.48 15.25
N HIS A 255 -13.16 -14.40 14.39
CA HIS A 255 -13.31 -14.26 12.93
C HIS A 255 -14.76 -14.20 12.48
N GLN A 256 -15.69 -14.90 13.13
CA GLN A 256 -17.10 -14.87 12.72
C GLN A 256 -17.72 -13.50 13.02
N LYS A 257 -17.40 -12.91 14.17
CA LYS A 257 -17.84 -11.56 14.51
C LYS A 257 -17.29 -10.52 13.53
N ILE A 258 -15.99 -10.61 13.19
CA ILE A 258 -15.38 -9.72 12.18
C ILE A 258 -16.06 -9.90 10.82
N ARG A 259 -16.23 -11.14 10.33
CA ARG A 259 -16.91 -11.41 9.07
C ARG A 259 -18.30 -10.79 9.05
N THR A 260 -19.10 -11.02 10.09
CA THR A 260 -20.46 -10.49 10.19
C THR A 260 -20.51 -8.96 10.13
N GLN A 261 -19.55 -8.28 10.77
CA GLN A 261 -19.48 -6.82 10.78
C GLN A 261 -19.04 -6.22 9.44
N LEU A 262 -18.18 -6.92 8.69
CA LEU A 262 -17.61 -6.44 7.43
C LEU A 262 -18.37 -6.92 6.19
N LEU A 263 -19.23 -7.94 6.31
CA LEU A 263 -19.94 -8.60 5.20
C LEU A 263 -20.69 -7.63 4.28
N ARG A 264 -21.23 -6.54 4.83
CA ARG A 264 -22.04 -5.55 4.10
C ARG A 264 -21.25 -4.31 3.67
N MET A 265 -19.94 -4.30 3.85
CA MET A 265 -19.10 -3.12 3.59
C MET A 265 -18.41 -3.14 2.24
N GLY A 266 -18.56 -4.22 1.47
CA GLY A 266 -17.77 -4.46 0.30
C GLY A 266 -18.01 -5.84 -0.32
N ASP A 267 -17.18 -6.18 -1.30
CA ASP A 267 -17.08 -7.55 -1.84
C ASP A 267 -15.72 -8.17 -1.52
N SER A 268 -15.54 -9.43 -1.94
CA SER A 268 -14.27 -10.15 -1.86
C SER A 268 -13.68 -10.23 -0.44
N LEU A 269 -14.54 -10.28 0.59
CA LEU A 269 -14.12 -10.33 1.98
C LEU A 269 -13.42 -11.67 2.33
N VAL A 270 -12.16 -11.55 2.75
CA VAL A 270 -11.35 -12.63 3.32
C VAL A 270 -11.01 -12.27 4.78
N VAL A 271 -11.23 -13.21 5.69
CA VAL A 271 -10.83 -13.12 7.10
C VAL A 271 -10.15 -14.44 7.47
N ALA A 272 -8.82 -14.35 7.59
CA ALA A 272 -7.92 -15.49 7.72
C ALA A 272 -6.95 -15.28 8.90
N GLY A 273 -6.45 -16.36 9.47
CA GLY A 273 -5.42 -16.36 10.50
C GLY A 273 -5.81 -17.20 11.71
N SER A 274 -5.23 -16.84 12.85
CA SER A 274 -5.42 -17.49 14.15
C SER A 274 -6.18 -16.57 15.13
N PRO A 275 -6.56 -17.08 16.31
CA PRO A 275 -7.11 -16.25 17.38
C PRO A 275 -6.15 -15.16 17.92
N VAL A 276 -4.88 -15.15 17.50
CA VAL A 276 -3.88 -14.16 17.96
C VAL A 276 -3.52 -13.16 16.87
N LYS A 277 -3.52 -13.60 15.60
CA LYS A 277 -3.23 -12.75 14.44
C LYS A 277 -4.20 -13.05 13.31
N THR A 278 -4.89 -12.01 12.84
CA THR A 278 -5.90 -12.15 11.78
C THR A 278 -5.61 -11.16 10.66
N ARG A 279 -5.54 -11.68 9.44
CA ARG A 279 -5.43 -10.92 8.20
C ARG A 279 -6.82 -10.75 7.59
N ILE A 280 -7.12 -9.53 7.16
CA ILE A 280 -8.37 -9.14 6.54
C ILE A 280 -8.06 -8.54 5.17
N HIS A 281 -8.86 -8.90 4.17
CA HIS A 281 -8.92 -8.25 2.85
C HIS A 281 -10.39 -7.99 2.50
N ILE A 282 -10.68 -6.82 1.96
CA ILE A 282 -12.01 -6.46 1.47
C ILE A 282 -11.89 -5.38 0.37
N HIS A 283 -12.72 -5.47 -0.67
CA HIS A 283 -12.88 -4.36 -1.61
C HIS A 283 -14.02 -3.45 -1.14
N THR A 284 -13.76 -2.17 -0.93
CA THR A 284 -14.73 -1.22 -0.37
C THR A 284 -14.51 0.20 -0.90
N ASP A 285 -15.53 1.04 -0.88
CA ASP A 285 -15.39 2.49 -1.10
C ASP A 285 -15.02 3.24 0.18
N ASN A 286 -15.16 2.61 1.35
CA ASN A 286 -15.00 3.25 2.66
C ASN A 286 -13.95 2.55 3.55
N PRO A 287 -12.65 2.54 3.17
CA PRO A 287 -11.59 1.91 3.97
C PRO A 287 -11.59 2.39 5.42
N SER A 288 -11.79 3.69 5.65
CA SER A 288 -11.77 4.27 7.00
C SER A 288 -12.82 3.66 7.94
N GLU A 289 -13.99 3.28 7.43
CA GLU A 289 -15.01 2.60 8.24
C GLU A 289 -14.64 1.15 8.53
N VAL A 290 -13.96 0.46 7.60
CA VAL A 290 -13.43 -0.90 7.82
C VAL A 290 -12.45 -0.88 8.99
N PHE A 291 -11.49 0.05 8.99
CA PHE A 291 -10.53 0.17 10.08
C PHE A 291 -11.19 0.58 11.40
N ASP A 292 -12.18 1.48 11.41
CA ASP A 292 -12.94 1.84 12.63
C ASP A 292 -13.58 0.60 13.27
N ARG A 293 -14.13 -0.32 12.46
CA ARG A 293 -14.73 -1.57 12.94
C ARG A 293 -13.71 -2.63 13.36
N LEU A 294 -12.47 -2.56 12.88
CA LEU A 294 -11.42 -3.50 13.25
C LEU A 294 -10.76 -3.17 14.59
N ILE A 295 -10.68 -1.89 14.96
CA ILE A 295 -10.03 -1.43 16.21
C ILE A 295 -10.52 -2.16 17.48
N PRO A 296 -11.84 -2.43 17.68
CA PRO A 296 -12.31 -3.13 18.87
C PRO A 296 -11.88 -4.60 18.98
N HIS A 297 -11.36 -5.21 17.90
CA HIS A 297 -10.97 -6.64 17.89
C HIS A 297 -9.48 -6.87 18.11
N GLY A 298 -8.65 -5.82 18.05
CA GLY A 298 -7.21 -5.93 18.24
C GLY A 298 -6.45 -4.72 17.75
N LYS A 299 -5.13 -4.75 17.94
CA LYS A 299 -4.20 -3.72 17.46
C LYS A 299 -3.95 -3.91 15.96
N ILE A 300 -4.17 -2.88 15.16
CA ILE A 300 -3.79 -2.87 13.74
C ILE A 300 -2.26 -2.78 13.67
N VAL A 301 -1.61 -3.84 13.20
CA VAL A 301 -0.14 -3.90 13.06
C VAL A 301 0.30 -3.70 11.60
N TYR A 302 -0.57 -3.97 10.63
CA TYR A 302 -0.37 -3.67 9.22
C TYR A 302 -1.66 -3.16 8.59
N GLN A 303 -1.52 -2.26 7.62
CA GLN A 303 -2.61 -1.80 6.77
C GLN A 303 -2.12 -1.47 5.36
N LYS A 304 -3.00 -1.65 4.38
CA LYS A 304 -2.80 -1.27 2.97
C LYS A 304 -4.15 -0.85 2.40
N VAL A 305 -4.14 0.22 1.61
CA VAL A 305 -5.32 0.70 0.89
C VAL A 305 -4.86 1.10 -0.50
N ASP A 306 -5.19 0.29 -1.49
CA ASP A 306 -4.85 0.55 -2.89
C ASP A 306 -6.10 0.92 -3.69
N ASP A 307 -5.95 1.86 -4.62
CA ASP A 307 -7.04 2.35 -5.46
C ASP A 307 -7.12 1.57 -6.77
N MET A 308 -7.99 0.57 -6.81
CA MET A 308 -8.15 -0.33 -7.94
C MET A 308 -8.72 0.38 -9.17
N VAL A 309 -9.65 1.32 -8.98
CA VAL A 309 -10.22 2.11 -10.10
C VAL A 309 -9.11 2.92 -10.75
N PHE A 310 -8.31 3.62 -9.94
CA PHE A 310 -7.21 4.41 -10.45
C PHE A 310 -6.13 3.54 -11.12
N GLN A 311 -5.74 2.43 -10.50
CA GLN A 311 -4.78 1.48 -11.09
C GLN A 311 -5.27 0.93 -12.42
N ASN A 312 -6.55 0.56 -12.52
CA ASN A 312 -7.15 0.08 -13.76
C ASN A 312 -7.20 1.18 -14.83
N THR A 313 -7.51 2.42 -14.46
CA THR A 313 -7.44 3.58 -15.38
C THR A 313 -6.03 3.75 -15.94
N ILE A 314 -4.98 3.65 -15.10
CA ILE A 314 -3.58 3.74 -15.57
C ILE A 314 -3.20 2.56 -16.48
N ALA A 315 -3.64 1.34 -16.13
CA ALA A 315 -3.30 0.14 -16.87
C ALA A 315 -3.96 0.06 -18.26
N SER A 316 -5.14 0.67 -18.42
CA SER A 316 -5.96 0.55 -19.65
C SER A 316 -6.15 1.84 -20.45
N GLY A 317 -5.95 2.98 -19.82
CA GLY A 317 -6.17 4.29 -20.43
C GLY A 317 -4.93 4.88 -21.08
N VAL A 318 -5.14 6.00 -21.77
CA VAL A 318 -4.05 6.90 -22.16
C VAL A 318 -3.48 7.52 -20.90
N ARG A 319 -2.17 7.32 -20.70
CA ARG A 319 -1.43 7.85 -19.56
C ARG A 319 -0.23 8.65 -20.04
N PRO A 320 0.22 9.67 -19.29
CA PRO A 320 1.45 10.36 -19.60
C PRO A 320 2.65 9.41 -19.46
N LYS A 321 3.75 9.70 -20.16
CA LYS A 321 5.01 8.93 -20.02
C LYS A 321 5.66 9.12 -18.64
N ILE A 322 5.34 10.21 -17.98
CA ILE A 322 5.94 10.64 -16.71
C ILE A 322 4.89 10.52 -15.61
N ALA A 323 5.18 9.74 -14.57
CA ALA A 323 4.34 9.71 -13.38
C ALA A 323 4.64 10.92 -12.48
N ILE A 324 3.60 11.62 -12.07
CA ILE A 324 3.67 12.62 -11.00
C ILE A 324 3.25 11.98 -9.68
N LEU A 325 4.15 11.99 -8.70
CA LEU A 325 3.92 11.48 -7.35
C LEU A 325 4.00 12.61 -6.32
N THR A 326 3.06 12.65 -5.39
CA THR A 326 3.12 13.53 -4.22
C THR A 326 2.77 12.76 -2.94
N ASP A 327 2.67 13.46 -1.81
CA ASP A 327 2.21 12.88 -0.56
C ASP A 327 0.87 13.46 -0.09
N SER A 328 0.27 12.83 0.92
CA SER A 328 -1.09 13.17 1.38
C SER A 328 -1.23 14.59 1.92
N THR A 329 -0.13 15.33 2.11
CA THR A 329 -0.19 16.72 2.57
C THR A 329 -0.40 17.74 1.45
N CYS A 330 -0.60 17.30 0.19
CA CYS A 330 -0.88 18.19 -0.94
C CYS A 330 -2.28 18.83 -0.91
N ASP A 331 -3.22 18.26 -0.15
CA ASP A 331 -4.63 18.70 0.00
C ASP A 331 -5.42 18.85 -1.33
N ILE A 332 -4.94 18.23 -2.41
CA ILE A 332 -5.63 18.20 -3.70
C ILE A 332 -6.93 17.38 -3.57
N PRO A 333 -8.09 17.88 -4.05
CA PRO A 333 -9.32 17.09 -4.09
C PRO A 333 -9.16 15.79 -4.90
N ARG A 334 -9.81 14.71 -4.45
CA ARG A 334 -9.73 13.39 -5.10
C ARG A 334 -10.08 13.44 -6.59
N SER A 335 -11.10 14.21 -6.97
CA SER A 335 -11.51 14.35 -8.37
C SER A 335 -10.39 14.88 -9.26
N MET A 336 -9.59 15.83 -8.75
CA MET A 336 -8.44 16.38 -9.48
C MET A 336 -7.25 15.41 -9.48
N LEU A 337 -7.02 14.66 -8.40
CA LEU A 337 -6.00 13.59 -8.42
C LEU A 337 -6.30 12.56 -9.51
N ASP A 338 -7.58 12.21 -9.68
CA ASP A 338 -8.03 11.27 -10.70
C ASP A 338 -7.92 11.86 -12.12
N GLU A 339 -8.41 13.08 -12.32
CA GLU A 339 -8.36 13.81 -13.60
C GLU A 339 -6.93 13.98 -14.11
N TYR A 340 -6.02 14.40 -13.24
CA TYR A 340 -4.62 14.66 -13.57
C TYR A 340 -3.70 13.44 -13.44
N GLN A 341 -4.26 12.27 -13.14
CA GLN A 341 -3.50 11.03 -12.94
C GLN A 341 -2.34 11.15 -11.93
N ILE A 342 -2.56 11.89 -10.84
CA ILE A 342 -1.56 12.15 -9.80
C ILE A 342 -1.55 11.01 -8.77
N HIS A 343 -0.37 10.45 -8.53
CA HIS A 343 -0.16 9.43 -7.50
C HIS A 343 0.09 10.08 -6.14
N VAL A 344 -0.43 9.47 -5.07
CA VAL A 344 -0.25 9.97 -3.69
C VAL A 344 0.29 8.85 -2.79
N ILE A 345 1.32 9.16 -2.00
CA ILE A 345 1.77 8.32 -0.89
C ILE A 345 1.20 8.87 0.44
N PRO A 346 0.44 8.07 1.21
CA PRO A 346 -0.13 8.52 2.47
C PRO A 346 0.94 8.64 3.56
N LEU A 347 0.90 9.73 4.33
CA LEU A 347 1.58 9.82 5.63
C LEU A 347 0.78 9.09 6.71
N ASN A 348 1.39 8.92 7.88
CA ASN A 348 0.81 8.18 9.00
C ASN A 348 0.31 9.13 10.10
N VAL A 349 -0.88 8.84 10.65
CA VAL A 349 -1.47 9.47 11.83
C VAL A 349 -1.57 8.44 12.95
N HIS A 350 -1.07 8.79 14.14
CA HIS A 350 -1.06 7.89 15.30
C HIS A 350 -2.00 8.39 16.39
N PHE A 351 -2.81 7.49 16.93
CA PHE A 351 -3.60 7.67 18.14
C PHE A 351 -3.23 6.57 19.14
N GLY A 352 -2.24 6.85 19.99
CA GLY A 352 -1.68 5.86 20.91
C GLY A 352 -0.98 4.74 20.16
N ASP A 353 -1.42 3.50 20.35
CA ASP A 353 -0.88 2.32 19.69
C ASP A 353 -1.40 2.09 18.27
N ASN A 354 -2.48 2.77 17.87
CA ASN A 354 -3.07 2.62 16.56
C ASN A 354 -2.51 3.68 15.62
N TYR A 355 -2.20 3.27 14.39
CA TYR A 355 -1.81 4.18 13.32
C TYR A 355 -2.75 4.05 12.13
N PHE A 356 -2.86 5.11 11.35
CA PHE A 356 -3.73 5.22 10.19
C PHE A 356 -3.00 5.89 9.02
N LEU A 357 -3.38 5.51 7.80
CA LEU A 357 -3.00 6.15 6.55
C LEU A 357 -3.89 7.37 6.30
N ASP A 358 -3.25 8.52 6.18
CA ASP A 358 -3.88 9.81 5.97
C ASP A 358 -4.71 9.87 4.68
N GLY A 359 -5.99 10.22 4.80
CA GLY A 359 -6.93 10.27 3.68
C GLY A 359 -7.46 8.91 3.20
N LEU A 360 -6.93 7.80 3.73
CA LEU A 360 -7.33 6.44 3.35
C LEU A 360 -8.00 5.72 4.52
N SER A 361 -7.23 5.08 5.41
CA SER A 361 -7.80 4.44 6.60
C SER A 361 -8.26 5.45 7.66
N LEU A 362 -7.89 6.72 7.52
CA LEU A 362 -8.43 7.82 8.30
C LEU A 362 -8.97 8.93 7.41
N SER A 363 -10.29 8.90 7.19
CA SER A 363 -11.00 9.99 6.51
C SER A 363 -11.01 11.27 7.35
N GLY A 364 -11.15 12.44 6.71
CA GLY A 364 -11.26 13.72 7.44
C GLY A 364 -12.43 13.76 8.44
N LYS A 365 -13.56 13.12 8.11
CA LYS A 365 -14.71 12.99 9.01
C LYS A 365 -14.37 12.13 10.24
N HIS A 366 -13.75 10.98 10.04
CA HIS A 366 -13.33 10.10 11.13
C HIS A 366 -12.24 10.75 11.99
N PHE A 367 -11.25 11.40 11.36
CA PHE A 367 -10.24 12.18 12.07
C PHE A 367 -10.86 13.23 12.98
N LYS A 368 -11.81 14.03 12.50
CA LYS A 368 -12.49 15.03 13.35
C LYS A 368 -13.15 14.41 14.57
N LYS A 369 -13.87 13.30 14.39
CA LYS A 369 -14.48 12.56 15.50
C LYS A 369 -13.41 12.19 16.54
N LEU A 370 -12.33 11.51 16.12
CA LEU A 370 -11.24 11.11 17.02
C LEU A 370 -10.52 12.30 17.65
N PHE A 371 -10.21 13.34 16.88
CA PHE A 371 -9.46 14.51 17.34
C PHE A 371 -10.18 15.27 18.45
N PHE A 372 -11.52 15.38 18.37
CA PHE A 372 -12.31 16.09 19.39
C PHE A 372 -12.78 15.20 20.55
N SER A 373 -12.89 13.88 20.36
CA SER A 373 -13.37 12.97 21.41
C SER A 373 -12.26 12.22 22.16
N SER A 374 -11.08 12.05 21.57
CA SER A 374 -9.99 11.26 22.14
C SER A 374 -9.31 12.00 23.30
N LYS A 375 -9.00 11.27 24.37
CA LYS A 375 -8.10 11.75 25.44
C LYS A 375 -6.63 11.71 25.01
N ILE A 376 -6.30 10.84 24.05
CA ILE A 376 -4.95 10.69 23.50
C ILE A 376 -4.78 11.71 22.39
N TYR A 377 -3.79 12.58 22.55
CA TYR A 377 -3.42 13.55 21.52
C TYR A 377 -2.67 12.86 20.39
N PRO A 378 -3.06 13.08 19.11
CA PRO A 378 -2.44 12.39 17.99
C PRO A 378 -1.03 12.90 17.66
N SER A 379 -0.26 12.05 16.99
CA SER A 379 1.02 12.41 16.37
C SER A 379 1.05 11.97 14.90
N THR A 380 2.11 12.34 14.18
CA THR A 380 2.27 12.01 12.76
C THR A 380 3.64 11.42 12.51
N SER A 381 3.77 10.58 11.48
CA SER A 381 5.05 10.13 10.99
C SER A 381 5.08 10.06 9.46
N GLN A 382 6.28 10.19 8.90
CA GLN A 382 6.53 9.96 7.48
C GLN A 382 6.20 8.51 7.05
N PRO A 383 6.04 8.25 5.75
CA PRO A 383 5.90 6.90 5.22
C PRO A 383 7.21 6.10 5.43
N ALA A 384 7.08 4.79 5.61
CA ALA A 384 8.26 3.92 5.70
C ALA A 384 8.94 3.81 4.32
N ILE A 385 10.27 3.65 4.32
CA ILE A 385 11.06 3.51 3.09
C ILE A 385 10.55 2.32 2.25
N LYS A 386 10.16 1.21 2.90
CA LYS A 386 9.63 0.03 2.20
C LYS A 386 8.33 0.34 1.43
N ASP A 387 7.44 1.17 1.98
CA ASP A 387 6.19 1.54 1.31
C ASP A 387 6.46 2.44 0.10
N LEU A 388 7.40 3.37 0.23
CA LEU A 388 7.88 4.20 -0.87
C LEU A 388 8.55 3.35 -1.96
N MET A 389 9.40 2.39 -1.59
CA MET A 389 10.02 1.46 -2.56
C MET A 389 8.98 0.66 -3.33
N ASN A 390 7.93 0.16 -2.65
CA ASN A 390 6.84 -0.54 -3.32
C ASN A 390 6.10 0.38 -4.30
N ARG A 391 5.84 1.64 -3.90
CA ARG A 391 5.18 2.64 -4.76
C ARG A 391 6.03 2.93 -6.00
N TYR A 392 7.32 3.22 -5.86
CA TYR A 392 8.20 3.46 -7.01
C TYR A 392 8.32 2.23 -7.91
N SER A 393 8.42 1.03 -7.32
CA SER A 393 8.49 -0.22 -8.09
C SER A 393 7.26 -0.38 -8.97
N TYR A 394 6.06 -0.14 -8.41
CA TYR A 394 4.82 -0.13 -9.17
C TYR A 394 4.84 0.91 -10.30
N LEU A 395 5.20 2.16 -10.00
CA LEU A 395 5.24 3.23 -11.01
C LEU A 395 6.17 2.90 -12.18
N PHE A 396 7.36 2.37 -11.91
CA PHE A 396 8.29 2.00 -12.98
C PHE A 396 7.84 0.81 -13.84
N THR A 397 6.83 0.05 -13.43
CA THR A 397 6.18 -0.93 -14.32
C THR A 397 5.26 -0.29 -15.36
N GLN A 398 4.80 0.94 -15.11
CA GLN A 398 3.79 1.61 -15.94
C GLN A 398 4.35 2.83 -16.70
N TYR A 399 5.36 3.51 -16.15
CA TYR A 399 5.87 4.79 -16.64
C TYR A 399 7.34 4.73 -17.08
N ASP A 400 7.74 5.69 -17.92
CA ASP A 400 9.12 5.83 -18.40
C ASP A 400 10.01 6.53 -17.37
N SER A 401 9.43 7.48 -16.63
CA SER A 401 10.11 8.18 -15.55
C SER A 401 9.13 8.65 -14.47
N VAL A 402 9.66 9.03 -13.31
CA VAL A 402 8.86 9.54 -12.18
C VAL A 402 9.41 10.88 -11.70
N ILE A 403 8.54 11.88 -11.57
CA ILE A 403 8.83 13.12 -10.85
C ILE A 403 8.01 13.10 -9.57
N SER A 404 8.65 13.24 -8.41
CA SER A 404 7.95 13.33 -7.14
C SER A 404 8.19 14.66 -6.44
N LEU A 405 7.10 15.24 -5.89
CA LEU A 405 7.12 16.48 -5.13
C LEU A 405 6.57 16.19 -3.74
N HIS A 406 7.37 16.44 -2.71
CA HIS A 406 6.98 16.15 -1.33
C HIS A 406 6.91 17.39 -0.46
N ILE A 407 6.21 17.25 0.67
CA ILE A 407 6.24 18.22 1.77
C ILE A 407 7.67 18.66 2.07
N SER A 408 7.82 19.95 2.37
CA SER A 408 9.07 20.60 2.79
C SER A 408 9.93 19.70 3.66
N SER A 409 11.20 19.52 3.28
CA SER A 409 12.17 18.75 4.07
C SER A 409 12.40 19.34 5.46
N ALA A 410 12.14 20.64 5.65
CA ALA A 410 12.19 21.30 6.95
C ALA A 410 11.01 20.93 7.88
N MET A 411 9.94 20.30 7.35
CA MET A 411 8.75 19.91 8.10
C MET A 411 8.68 18.40 8.38
N SER A 412 9.24 17.59 7.48
CA SER A 412 9.11 16.13 7.50
C SER A 412 10.27 15.43 6.79
N GLY A 413 10.67 14.26 7.28
CA GLY A 413 11.65 13.39 6.61
C GLY A 413 11.12 12.66 5.36
N THR A 414 9.87 12.93 4.95
CA THR A 414 9.21 12.27 3.80
C THR A 414 10.01 12.43 2.52
N TRP A 415 10.49 13.64 2.21
CA TRP A 415 11.33 13.88 1.04
C TRP A 415 12.60 12.99 1.05
N ASN A 416 13.32 12.92 2.16
CA ASN A 416 14.55 12.14 2.24
C ASN A 416 14.31 10.62 2.15
N ASN A 417 13.24 10.12 2.77
CA ASN A 417 12.83 8.72 2.63
C ASN A 417 12.45 8.41 1.17
N SER A 418 11.72 9.32 0.53
CA SER A 418 11.27 9.18 -0.85
C SER A 418 12.46 9.17 -1.82
N ARG A 419 13.43 10.07 -1.61
CA ARG A 419 14.68 10.13 -2.40
C ARG A 419 15.47 8.84 -2.33
N GLN A 420 15.66 8.30 -1.13
CA GLN A 420 16.35 7.01 -0.93
C GLN A 420 15.66 5.87 -1.67
N ALA A 421 14.33 5.77 -1.55
CA ALA A 421 13.55 4.74 -2.21
C ALA A 421 13.56 4.89 -3.73
N ALA A 422 13.32 6.11 -4.24
CA ALA A 422 13.24 6.39 -5.67
C ALA A 422 14.53 6.01 -6.39
N TYR A 423 15.68 6.51 -5.91
CA TYR A 423 16.97 6.29 -6.58
C TYR A 423 17.41 4.83 -6.53
N LYS A 424 17.11 4.12 -5.43
CA LYS A 424 17.36 2.68 -5.36
C LYS A 424 16.58 1.93 -6.45
N ILE A 425 15.26 2.11 -6.50
CA ILE A 425 14.42 1.37 -7.45
C ILE A 425 14.70 1.83 -8.90
N ALA A 426 14.91 3.12 -9.14
CA ALA A 426 15.22 3.65 -10.46
C ALA A 426 16.52 3.02 -11.01
N ASN A 427 17.56 2.92 -10.19
CA ASN A 427 18.82 2.29 -10.56
C ASN A 427 18.65 0.79 -10.84
N GLU A 428 17.87 0.07 -10.02
CA GLU A 428 17.56 -1.35 -10.22
C GLU A 428 16.79 -1.63 -11.53
N ASN A 429 16.08 -0.63 -12.07
CA ASN A 429 15.22 -0.77 -13.26
C ASN A 429 15.73 -0.03 -14.50
N GLU A 430 16.88 0.66 -14.41
CA GLU A 430 17.43 1.54 -15.47
C GLU A 430 16.43 2.63 -15.91
N LYS A 431 15.74 3.24 -14.94
CA LYS A 431 14.71 4.27 -15.17
C LYS A 431 15.12 5.61 -14.56
N ILE A 432 14.42 6.68 -14.92
CA ILE A 432 14.71 8.05 -14.43
C ILE A 432 13.74 8.40 -13.29
N ALA A 433 14.29 8.88 -12.17
CA ALA A 433 13.51 9.50 -11.09
C ALA A 433 14.12 10.84 -10.67
N THR A 434 13.26 11.84 -10.47
CA THR A 434 13.62 13.11 -9.80
C THR A 434 12.73 13.30 -8.57
N VAL A 435 13.36 13.54 -7.41
CA VAL A 435 12.65 13.74 -6.13
C VAL A 435 12.89 15.15 -5.61
N ILE A 436 11.86 15.99 -5.74
CA ILE A 436 11.90 17.42 -5.46
C ILE A 436 11.44 17.68 -4.03
N ASP A 437 12.29 18.39 -3.27
CA ASP A 437 11.83 19.10 -2.08
C ASP A 437 11.05 20.33 -2.53
N SER A 438 9.74 20.30 -2.34
CA SER A 438 8.88 21.40 -2.78
C SER A 438 9.15 22.68 -2.00
N THR A 439 9.73 22.58 -0.78
CA THR A 439 9.75 23.63 0.24
C THR A 439 8.36 24.18 0.61
N LYS A 440 7.28 23.48 0.20
CA LYS A 440 5.88 23.83 0.45
C LYS A 440 5.14 22.69 1.16
N LEU A 441 3.87 22.94 1.47
CA LEU A 441 2.92 21.99 2.01
C LEU A 441 1.49 22.45 1.68
N SER A 442 0.49 21.62 1.97
CA SER A 442 -0.93 21.94 1.76
C SER A 442 -1.20 22.36 0.31
N GLY A 443 -2.14 23.28 0.09
CA GLY A 443 -2.50 23.76 -1.23
C GLY A 443 -1.34 24.34 -2.04
N SER A 444 -0.25 24.81 -1.42
CA SER A 444 0.95 25.25 -2.15
C SER A 444 1.69 24.08 -2.79
N LEU A 445 1.83 22.95 -2.07
CA LEU A 445 2.30 21.71 -2.68
C LEU A 445 1.32 21.22 -3.74
N GLY A 446 0.02 21.29 -3.46
CA GLY A 446 -1.02 20.92 -4.42
C GLY A 446 -0.97 21.68 -5.75
N LEU A 447 -0.78 23.00 -5.71
CA LEU A 447 -0.67 23.85 -6.91
C LEU A 447 0.55 23.47 -7.77
N LEU A 448 1.72 23.25 -7.14
CA LEU A 448 2.92 22.81 -7.84
C LEU A 448 2.71 21.45 -8.52
N THR A 449 2.13 20.49 -7.79
CA THR A 449 1.86 19.15 -8.30
C THR A 449 0.85 19.15 -9.45
N LEU A 450 -0.23 19.94 -9.35
CA LEU A 450 -1.23 20.06 -10.42
C LEU A 450 -0.63 20.67 -11.70
N ARG A 451 0.18 21.72 -11.57
CA ARG A 451 0.83 22.35 -12.73
C ARG A 451 1.86 21.42 -13.39
N ALA A 452 2.58 20.63 -12.60
CA ALA A 452 3.49 19.60 -13.11
C ALA A 452 2.74 18.47 -13.83
N ALA A 453 1.59 18.03 -13.29
CA ALA A 453 0.77 17.01 -13.91
C ALA A 453 0.11 17.48 -15.22
N GLN A 454 -0.28 18.76 -15.29
CA GLN A 454 -0.72 19.38 -16.55
C GLN A 454 0.35 19.29 -17.63
N MET A 455 1.59 19.70 -17.33
CA MET A 455 2.68 19.58 -18.29
C MET A 455 2.98 18.13 -18.69
N ALA A 456 2.88 17.17 -17.77
CA ALA A 456 3.07 15.75 -18.08
C ALA A 456 1.99 15.22 -19.04
N LEU A 457 0.74 15.66 -18.90
CA LEU A 457 -0.36 15.32 -19.81
C LEU A 457 -0.23 16.02 -21.18
N GLU A 458 0.45 17.16 -21.23
CA GLU A 458 0.79 17.90 -22.45
C GLU A 458 2.09 17.40 -23.11
N ASP A 459 2.55 16.19 -22.72
CA ASP A 459 3.75 15.52 -23.25
C ASP A 459 5.07 16.32 -23.08
N ALA A 460 5.14 17.26 -22.13
CA ALA A 460 6.39 17.92 -21.78
C ALA A 460 7.45 16.91 -21.31
N SER A 461 8.72 17.19 -21.60
CA SER A 461 9.82 16.31 -21.20
C SER A 461 10.08 16.36 -19.69
N HIS A 462 10.73 15.32 -19.18
CA HIS A 462 11.08 15.22 -17.76
C HIS A 462 11.85 16.44 -17.26
N GLN A 463 12.83 16.92 -18.05
CA GLN A 463 13.67 18.05 -17.65
C GLN A 463 12.89 19.37 -17.69
N GLU A 464 12.03 19.59 -18.69
CA GLU A 464 11.21 20.81 -18.77
C GLU A 464 10.29 20.95 -17.55
N ILE A 465 9.68 19.85 -17.09
CA ILE A 465 8.84 19.85 -15.91
C ILE A 465 9.66 20.17 -14.64
N VAL A 466 10.84 19.54 -14.48
CA VAL A 466 11.72 19.79 -13.33
C VAL A 466 12.16 21.25 -13.28
N ASP A 467 12.62 21.80 -14.40
CA ASP A 467 13.09 23.18 -14.49
C ASP A 467 11.97 24.18 -14.21
N ALA A 468 10.75 23.90 -14.68
CA ALA A 468 9.59 24.73 -14.41
C ALA A 468 9.21 24.72 -12.92
N ILE A 469 9.24 23.55 -12.27
CA ILE A 469 8.93 23.42 -10.84
C ILE A 469 9.88 24.26 -9.99
N ASP A 470 11.17 24.28 -10.28
CA ASP A 470 12.14 25.07 -9.51
C ASP A 470 11.84 26.58 -9.58
N GLN A 471 11.37 27.08 -10.73
CA GLN A 471 10.92 28.47 -10.83
C GLN A 471 9.61 28.71 -10.07
N TRP A 472 8.65 27.79 -10.14
CA TRP A 472 7.35 27.94 -9.49
C TRP A 472 7.45 27.91 -7.96
N LYS A 473 8.39 27.15 -7.39
CA LYS A 473 8.64 27.12 -5.94
C LYS A 473 8.92 28.50 -5.37
N GLU A 474 9.72 29.31 -6.07
CA GLU A 474 10.05 30.68 -5.68
C GLU A 474 8.88 31.65 -5.85
N LYS A 475 7.96 31.32 -6.76
CA LYS A 475 6.74 32.08 -7.07
C LYS A 475 5.49 31.60 -6.31
N THR A 476 5.66 30.68 -5.36
CA THR A 476 4.56 30.13 -4.54
C THR A 476 4.58 30.71 -3.13
N TYR A 477 3.46 31.31 -2.73
CA TYR A 477 3.30 31.94 -1.42
C TYR A 477 2.17 31.30 -0.63
N MET A 478 2.41 31.10 0.67
CA MET A 478 1.47 30.51 1.61
C MET A 478 1.26 31.45 2.80
N PHE A 479 0.01 31.79 3.08
CA PHE A 479 -0.40 32.51 4.28
C PHE A 479 -1.36 31.65 5.09
N VAL A 480 -1.15 31.57 6.40
CA VAL A 480 -1.95 30.75 7.30
C VAL A 480 -2.47 31.63 8.42
N SER A 481 -3.79 31.84 8.46
CA SER A 481 -4.45 32.45 9.61
C SER A 481 -4.99 31.35 10.52
N CYS A 482 -4.63 31.39 11.80
CA CYS A 482 -5.07 30.38 12.76
C CYS A 482 -5.61 31.02 14.05
N THR A 483 -6.28 30.20 14.86
CA THR A 483 -6.85 30.61 16.14
C THR A 483 -5.80 30.71 17.24
N THR A 484 -4.75 29.90 17.15
CA THR A 484 -3.61 29.82 18.07
C THR A 484 -2.42 29.14 17.39
N THR A 485 -1.20 29.48 17.79
CA THR A 485 0.03 28.79 17.35
C THR A 485 0.38 27.57 18.21
N LYS A 486 -0.38 27.30 19.30
CA LYS A 486 -0.09 26.22 20.27
C LYS A 486 0.19 24.87 19.60
N TYR A 487 -0.57 24.52 18.56
CA TYR A 487 -0.45 23.26 17.82
C TYR A 487 0.87 23.16 17.03
N MET A 488 1.26 24.24 16.36
CA MET A 488 2.48 24.31 15.56
C MET A 488 3.73 24.31 16.47
N VAL A 489 3.65 24.99 17.62
CA VAL A 489 4.71 24.97 18.63
C VAL A 489 4.82 23.59 19.28
N LYS A 490 3.70 22.99 19.70
CA LYS A 490 3.69 21.66 20.32
C LYS A 490 4.25 20.58 19.38
N SER A 491 3.98 20.69 18.08
CA SER A 491 4.52 19.76 17.09
C SER A 491 5.99 20.04 16.73
N GLY A 492 6.58 21.16 17.16
CA GLY A 492 7.93 21.56 16.82
C GLY A 492 8.09 22.13 15.41
N ARG A 493 6.98 22.38 14.69
CA ARG A 493 6.99 22.91 13.32
C ARG A 493 7.03 24.43 13.27
N LEU A 494 6.86 25.09 14.41
CA LEU A 494 7.09 26.53 14.63
C LEU A 494 8.02 26.72 15.84
N SER A 495 9.13 27.45 15.66
CA SER A 495 10.09 27.71 16.73
C SER A 495 9.45 28.54 17.86
N PRO A 496 9.66 28.18 19.15
CA PRO A 496 9.19 28.97 20.28
C PRO A 496 9.84 30.37 20.39
N THR A 497 11.01 30.58 19.78
CA THR A 497 11.86 31.78 19.99
C THR A 497 11.93 32.67 18.75
N LYS A 498 10.98 33.60 18.68
CA LYS A 498 10.94 34.95 18.06
C LYS A 498 9.46 35.24 17.76
N GLY A 499 8.74 35.83 18.72
CA GLY A 499 7.32 36.21 18.55
C GLY A 499 6.33 35.72 19.62
N PHE A 500 6.77 35.43 20.85
CA PHE A 500 5.96 34.86 21.93
C PHE A 500 4.52 35.40 22.01
N VAL A 501 3.56 34.61 21.52
CA VAL A 501 2.12 34.67 21.83
C VAL A 501 1.63 33.24 22.11
N ALA A 502 2.34 32.50 22.97
CA ALA A 502 1.84 31.20 23.40
C ALA A 502 0.56 31.34 24.25
N ASN A 503 0.35 32.50 24.90
CA ASN A 503 -0.68 32.67 25.94
C ASN A 503 -1.50 33.98 25.89
N ALA A 504 -1.38 34.84 24.86
CA ALA A 504 -2.26 36.03 24.81
C ALA A 504 -3.64 35.62 24.25
N LEU A 505 -4.60 35.51 25.16
CA LEU A 505 -6.01 35.28 24.84
C LEU A 505 -6.47 36.26 23.76
N ASN A 506 -7.20 35.76 22.76
CA ASN A 506 -7.83 36.51 21.66
C ASN A 506 -6.94 37.05 20.53
N ILE A 507 -5.64 36.73 20.48
CA ILE A 507 -4.82 37.07 19.31
C ILE A 507 -4.95 36.01 18.19
N LYS A 508 -5.12 36.47 16.95
CA LYS A 508 -5.19 35.72 15.69
C LYS A 508 -3.88 35.85 14.92
N PRO A 509 -2.96 34.88 15.04
CA PRO A 509 -1.68 34.89 14.32
C PRO A 509 -1.85 34.67 12.81
N VAL A 510 -0.91 35.22 12.06
CA VAL A 510 -0.72 35.01 10.62
C VAL A 510 0.69 34.46 10.42
N ILE A 511 0.76 33.25 9.90
CA ILE A 511 1.99 32.48 9.68
C ILE A 511 2.25 32.41 8.16
N ILE A 512 3.52 32.34 7.78
CA ILE A 512 3.96 32.08 6.41
C ILE A 512 4.89 30.87 6.38
N VAL A 513 5.09 30.33 5.18
CA VAL A 513 6.18 29.39 4.90
C VAL A 513 7.22 30.12 4.06
N ASN A 514 8.45 30.20 4.56
CA ASN A 514 9.53 30.89 3.85
C ASN A 514 10.08 30.05 2.69
N HIS A 515 11.06 30.59 1.95
CA HIS A 515 11.68 29.89 0.81
C HIS A 515 12.45 28.63 1.22
N GLN A 516 12.94 28.57 2.47
CA GLN A 516 13.54 27.38 3.09
C GLN A 516 12.50 26.35 3.56
N GLY A 517 11.20 26.59 3.32
CA GLY A 517 10.12 25.70 3.71
C GLY A 517 9.85 25.61 5.21
N GLN A 518 10.29 26.59 6.00
CA GLN A 518 10.08 26.70 7.44
C GLN A 518 8.88 27.61 7.76
N THR A 519 8.13 27.30 8.82
CA THR A 519 7.07 28.19 9.28
C THR A 519 7.63 29.39 10.04
N GLN A 520 7.08 30.58 9.79
CA GLN A 520 7.47 31.81 10.45
C GLN A 520 6.24 32.67 10.76
N GLU A 521 6.23 33.33 11.92
CA GLU A 521 5.20 34.33 12.21
C GLU A 521 5.42 35.57 11.34
N LYS A 522 4.41 35.93 10.53
CA LYS A 522 4.39 37.15 9.73
C LYS A 522 3.78 38.32 10.49
N GLY A 523 2.82 38.04 11.36
CA GLY A 523 2.20 39.05 12.21
C GLY A 523 0.98 38.52 12.95
N LYS A 524 0.24 39.43 13.58
CA LYS A 524 -0.87 39.09 14.47
C LYS A 524 -1.99 40.13 14.45
N SER A 525 -3.23 39.70 14.68
CA SER A 525 -4.42 40.57 14.75
C SER A 525 -5.26 40.24 15.98
N VAL A 526 -6.11 41.15 16.45
CA VAL A 526 -7.02 40.90 17.59
C VAL A 526 -8.38 40.33 17.16
N SER A 527 -8.63 40.23 15.86
CA SER A 527 -9.87 39.68 15.29
C SER A 527 -9.59 38.91 14.00
N GLU A 528 -10.51 38.00 13.66
CA GLU A 528 -10.41 37.22 12.41
C GLU A 528 -10.47 38.13 11.17
N SER A 529 -11.38 39.10 11.16
CA SER A 529 -11.45 40.10 10.08
C SER A 529 -10.15 40.91 9.94
N GLY A 530 -9.48 41.21 11.06
CA GLY A 530 -8.18 41.85 11.05
C GLY A 530 -7.08 40.95 10.47
N ALA A 531 -7.09 39.65 10.76
CA ALA A 531 -6.16 38.69 10.18
C ALA A 531 -6.37 38.56 8.66
N ILE A 532 -7.63 38.43 8.21
CA ILE A 532 -8.00 38.39 6.79
C ILE A 532 -7.48 39.63 6.06
N LYS A 533 -7.75 40.85 6.59
CA LYS A 533 -7.28 42.10 5.97
C LYS A 533 -5.76 42.12 5.78
N LYS A 534 -4.98 41.61 6.75
CA LYS A 534 -3.52 41.54 6.65
C LYS A 534 -3.04 40.56 5.59
N VAL A 535 -3.65 39.38 5.52
CA VAL A 535 -3.35 38.38 4.48
C VAL A 535 -3.69 38.93 3.10
N ILE A 536 -4.89 39.51 2.93
CA ILE A 536 -5.32 40.13 1.66
C ILE A 536 -4.40 41.28 1.26
N ALA A 537 -3.98 42.15 2.19
CA ALA A 537 -3.01 43.22 1.90
C ALA A 537 -1.66 42.67 1.42
N SER A 538 -1.19 41.57 2.01
CA SER A 538 0.06 40.91 1.60
C SER A 538 -0.07 40.31 0.19
N ILE A 539 -1.21 39.68 -0.10
CA ILE A 539 -1.49 39.09 -1.42
C ILE A 539 -1.65 40.18 -2.49
N LYS A 540 -2.29 41.31 -2.19
CA LYS A 540 -2.35 42.47 -3.12
C LYS A 540 -0.96 42.94 -3.54
N HIS A 541 -0.01 42.97 -2.62
CA HIS A 541 1.37 43.35 -2.94
C HIS A 541 2.02 42.33 -3.89
N ILE A 542 1.82 41.04 -3.66
CA ILE A 542 2.33 39.95 -4.52
C ILE A 542 1.69 39.99 -5.92
N ILE A 543 0.37 40.17 -6.00
CA ILE A 543 -0.34 40.28 -7.29
C ILE A 543 0.12 41.53 -8.05
N GLY A 544 0.54 42.59 -7.36
CA GLY A 544 1.13 43.77 -7.99
C GLY A 544 2.45 43.50 -8.72
N THR A 545 3.11 42.36 -8.51
CA THR A 545 4.39 42.02 -9.18
C THR A 545 4.24 41.08 -10.36
N GLY A 546 3.03 40.61 -10.70
CA GLY A 546 2.81 39.73 -11.84
C GLY A 546 1.44 39.04 -11.85
N GLU A 547 1.22 38.17 -12.83
CA GLU A 547 -0.04 37.45 -12.95
C GLU A 547 -0.11 36.21 -12.05
N VAL A 548 -1.31 35.95 -11.53
CA VAL A 548 -1.59 34.73 -10.75
C VAL A 548 -1.88 33.59 -11.71
N TRP A 549 -1.14 32.49 -11.61
CA TRP A 549 -1.48 31.26 -12.33
C TRP A 549 -2.77 30.66 -11.72
N ASN A 550 -2.74 30.28 -10.45
CA ASN A 550 -3.92 29.86 -9.68
C ASN A 550 -3.70 30.06 -8.17
N TYR A 551 -4.78 29.91 -7.41
CA TYR A 551 -4.74 29.89 -5.95
C TYR A 551 -5.65 28.80 -5.39
N ALA A 552 -5.33 28.34 -4.19
CA ALA A 552 -6.08 27.31 -3.46
C ALA A 552 -6.23 27.70 -1.99
N ILE A 553 -7.35 27.29 -1.39
CA ILE A 553 -7.64 27.58 0.01
C ILE A 553 -7.84 26.25 0.74
N THR A 554 -7.15 26.07 1.86
CA THR A 554 -7.34 24.88 2.71
C THR A 554 -7.75 25.30 4.11
N HIS A 555 -8.50 24.46 4.82
CA HIS A 555 -8.95 24.78 6.17
C HIS A 555 -9.03 23.56 7.08
N PHE A 556 -8.95 23.78 8.40
CA PHE A 556 -9.34 22.77 9.37
C PHE A 556 -10.49 23.30 10.24
N ASN A 557 -11.67 22.71 10.07
CA ASN A 557 -12.88 23.12 10.80
C ASN A 557 -13.20 24.63 10.70
N ASN A 558 -12.97 25.26 9.53
CA ASN A 558 -13.20 26.69 9.32
C ASN A 558 -13.58 27.07 7.87
N LEU A 559 -14.55 26.33 7.30
CA LEU A 559 -15.03 26.57 5.93
C LEU A 559 -15.56 28.00 5.74
N LYS A 560 -16.23 28.57 6.75
CA LYS A 560 -16.76 29.94 6.70
C LYS A 560 -15.67 30.96 6.38
N THR A 561 -14.52 30.87 7.04
CA THR A 561 -13.39 31.80 6.81
C THR A 561 -12.67 31.50 5.51
N ALA A 562 -12.61 30.23 5.09
CA ALA A 562 -12.13 29.87 3.75
C ALA A 562 -12.97 30.53 2.65
N GLN A 563 -14.30 30.50 2.77
CA GLN A 563 -15.22 31.18 1.83
C GLN A 563 -15.04 32.71 1.84
N ARG A 564 -14.76 33.31 3.00
CA ARG A 564 -14.45 34.75 3.07
C ARG A 564 -13.18 35.10 2.29
N TYR A 565 -12.12 34.30 2.43
CA TYR A 565 -10.92 34.48 1.60
C TYR A 565 -11.21 34.27 0.11
N SER A 566 -12.01 33.24 -0.24
CA SER A 566 -12.42 32.99 -1.62
C SER A 566 -13.04 34.24 -2.25
N ASN A 567 -14.05 34.82 -1.59
CA ASN A 567 -14.75 36.00 -2.09
C ASN A 567 -13.85 37.22 -2.24
N GLU A 568 -12.89 37.41 -1.34
CA GLU A 568 -11.96 38.54 -1.42
C GLU A 568 -10.89 38.34 -2.49
N LEU A 569 -10.40 37.11 -2.67
CA LEU A 569 -9.40 36.79 -3.70
C LEU A 569 -9.99 36.75 -5.10
N GLU A 570 -11.23 36.32 -5.26
CA GLU A 570 -11.92 36.32 -6.55
C GLU A 570 -12.09 37.75 -7.07
N LYS A 571 -12.43 38.71 -6.19
CA LYS A 571 -12.44 40.15 -6.54
C LYS A 571 -11.08 40.69 -6.96
N LEU A 572 -9.98 40.11 -6.47
CA LEU A 572 -8.62 40.58 -6.74
C LEU A 572 -7.97 39.91 -7.94
N THR A 573 -8.28 38.65 -8.17
CA THR A 573 -7.67 37.82 -9.21
C THR A 573 -8.56 37.67 -10.44
N GLY A 574 -9.85 37.99 -10.33
CA GLY A 574 -10.84 37.83 -11.40
C GLY A 574 -11.26 36.38 -11.65
N LYS A 575 -10.84 35.43 -10.81
CA LYS A 575 -11.17 34.00 -10.96
C LYS A 575 -11.46 33.36 -9.60
N PRO A 576 -12.31 32.31 -9.54
CA PRO A 576 -12.53 31.54 -8.32
C PRO A 576 -11.26 30.74 -7.92
N PRO A 577 -11.17 30.23 -6.67
CA PRO A 577 -10.08 29.35 -6.29
C PRO A 577 -10.10 28.08 -7.15
N LEU A 578 -8.93 27.56 -7.47
CA LEU A 578 -8.80 26.26 -8.14
C LEU A 578 -9.44 25.15 -7.30
N PHE A 579 -9.27 25.22 -5.98
CA PHE A 579 -10.03 24.40 -5.04
C PHE A 579 -10.10 25.02 -3.63
N ILE A 580 -11.14 24.61 -2.89
CA ILE A 580 -11.24 24.78 -1.43
C ILE A 580 -11.34 23.39 -0.80
N SER A 581 -10.38 23.01 0.04
CA SER A 581 -10.32 21.68 0.66
C SER A 581 -10.26 21.75 2.19
N GLU A 582 -10.79 20.73 2.85
CA GLU A 582 -10.37 20.46 4.23
C GLU A 582 -8.95 19.91 4.21
N ALA A 583 -8.07 20.46 5.05
CA ALA A 583 -6.68 20.03 5.12
C ALA A 583 -6.60 18.57 5.61
N SER A 584 -5.59 17.85 5.13
CA SER A 584 -5.30 16.48 5.56
C SER A 584 -5.21 16.35 7.08
N PRO A 585 -5.69 15.24 7.68
CA PRO A 585 -5.47 14.90 9.08
C PRO A 585 -4.04 15.17 9.59
N VAL A 586 -3.01 14.83 8.79
CA VAL A 586 -1.61 15.09 9.14
C VAL A 586 -1.35 16.59 9.37
N LEU A 587 -1.81 17.45 8.47
CA LEU A 587 -1.66 18.90 8.63
C LEU A 587 -2.54 19.45 9.75
N CYS A 588 -3.76 18.94 9.91
CA CYS A 588 -4.69 19.37 10.95
C CYS A 588 -4.15 19.18 12.37
N ILE A 589 -3.42 18.09 12.64
CA ILE A 589 -2.79 17.81 13.94
C ILE A 589 -1.76 18.89 14.30
N ASN A 590 -1.03 19.37 13.29
CA ASN A 590 0.06 20.34 13.46
C ASN A 590 -0.45 21.79 13.45
N ALA A 591 -1.49 22.10 12.65
CA ALA A 591 -2.03 23.44 12.51
C ALA A 591 -3.11 23.77 13.56
N GLY A 592 -3.92 22.78 13.94
CA GLY A 592 -5.02 22.94 14.89
C GLY A 592 -6.31 23.54 14.30
N PRO A 593 -7.45 23.35 14.99
CA PRO A 593 -8.77 23.73 14.49
C PRO A 593 -8.93 25.24 14.38
N GLY A 594 -9.73 25.67 13.40
CA GLY A 594 -9.94 27.08 13.09
C GLY A 594 -8.90 27.66 12.13
N THR A 595 -7.95 26.86 11.66
CA THR A 595 -6.93 27.29 10.70
C THR A 595 -7.49 27.40 9.28
N VAL A 596 -7.07 28.43 8.55
CA VAL A 596 -7.26 28.59 7.11
C VAL A 596 -5.93 28.98 6.48
N SER A 597 -5.56 28.30 5.39
CA SER A 597 -4.41 28.60 4.57
C SER A 597 -4.84 29.09 3.19
N VAL A 598 -4.22 30.17 2.74
CA VAL A 598 -4.34 30.72 1.40
C VAL A 598 -3.01 30.50 0.68
N ASN A 599 -3.08 29.85 -0.47
CA ASN A 599 -1.94 29.40 -1.26
C ASN A 599 -2.06 30.02 -2.64
N ILE A 600 -1.02 30.70 -3.12
CA ILE A 600 -1.03 31.39 -4.42
C ILE A 600 0.25 31.05 -5.18
N LEU A 601 0.09 30.67 -6.45
CA LEU A 601 1.19 30.45 -7.38
C LEU A 601 1.09 31.49 -8.49
N MET A 602 2.15 32.27 -8.66
CA MET A 602 2.29 33.24 -9.75
C MET A 602 2.73 32.55 -11.05
N GLN A 603 2.50 33.19 -12.20
CA GLN A 603 2.87 32.68 -13.52
C GLN A 603 4.36 32.42 -13.67
#